data_AF-A0A2D4IGT3-F1
#
_entry.id   AF-A0A2D4IGT3-F1
#
_cell.length_a   1.000
_cell.length_b   1.000
_cell.length_c   1.000
_cell.angle_alpha   90.00
_cell.angle_beta   90.00
_cell.angle_gamma   90.00
#
_symmetry.space_group_name_H-M   'P 1'
#
loop_
_entity.id
_entity.type
_entity.pdbx_description
1 polymer ?
#
loop_
_entity_poly.entity_id
_entity_poly.type
_entity_poly.pdbx_seq_one_letter_code
_entity_poly.pdbx_strand_id
1 'polypeptide(L)'
;MTVECHRRVVMEYIKAIMLKRITFKNAEERKEGAERMNREAKQFRFLFKKLAAGSGEDTEGLCDVIEAIAEVFKLTDPSLLYLEISTLVSKHPDIRDDHIAA
;
A
#
# COMPACT_ATOMS: atom_id res chain seq x y z
N MET A 1 -8.87 -16.77 -10.83
CA MET A 1 -7.71 -17.37 -10.14
C MET A 1 -6.61 -16.33 -9.90
N THR A 2 -6.19 -15.59 -10.92
CA THR A 2 -5.06 -14.63 -10.83
C THR A 2 -5.36 -13.47 -9.89
N VAL A 3 -6.61 -12.99 -9.90
CA VAL A 3 -7.09 -11.90 -9.04
C VAL A 3 -7.01 -12.26 -7.56
N GLU A 4 -7.42 -13.47 -7.20
CA GLU A 4 -7.37 -13.94 -5.81
C GLU A 4 -5.92 -14.06 -5.32
N CYS A 5 -5.02 -14.58 -6.17
CA CYS A 5 -3.59 -14.60 -5.88
C CYS A 5 -3.04 -13.18 -5.72
N HIS A 6 -3.43 -12.23 -6.58
CA HIS A 6 -3.01 -10.83 -6.49
C HIS A 6 -3.47 -10.20 -5.19
N ARG A 7 -4.75 -10.36 -4.84
CA ARG A 7 -5.32 -9.89 -3.58
C ARG A 7 -4.57 -10.44 -2.38
N ARG A 8 -4.26 -11.74 -2.39
CA ARG A 8 -3.50 -12.39 -1.30
C ARG A 8 -2.09 -11.83 -1.18
N VAL A 9 -1.38 -11.60 -2.28
CA VAL A 9 -0.04 -10.98 -2.26
C VAL A 9 -0.10 -9.57 -1.66
N VAL A 10 -1.06 -8.74 -2.08
CA VAL A 10 -1.24 -7.39 -1.53
C VAL A 10 -1.57 -7.43 -0.04
N MET A 11 -2.48 -8.31 0.39
CA MET A 11 -2.84 -8.44 1.81
C MET A 11 -1.66 -8.87 2.67
N GLU A 12 -0.89 -9.87 2.24
CA GLU A 12 0.29 -10.33 3.00
C GLU A 12 1.38 -9.27 3.04
N TYR A 13 1.52 -8.48 1.97
CA TYR A 13 2.43 -7.34 1.94
C TYR A 13 2.04 -6.27 2.96
N ILE A 14 0.77 -5.87 3.01
CA ILE A 14 0.27 -4.87 3.99
C ILE A 14 0.41 -5.40 5.42
N LYS A 15 0.05 -6.66 5.67
CA LYS A 15 0.24 -7.31 6.97
C LYS A 15 1.70 -7.28 7.40
N ALA A 16 2.63 -7.55 6.48
CA ALA A 16 4.05 -7.52 6.80
C ALA A 16 4.53 -6.11 7.20
N ILE A 17 3.98 -5.06 6.60
CA ILE A 17 4.28 -3.67 7.00
C ILE A 17 3.76 -3.40 8.42
N MET A 18 2.49 -3.73 8.68
CA MET A 18 1.82 -3.45 9.95
C MET A 18 2.35 -4.30 11.11
N LEU A 19 2.62 -5.58 10.89
CA LEU A 19 3.06 -6.50 11.96
C LEU A 19 4.54 -6.31 12.33
N LYS A 20 5.39 -5.90 11.38
CA LYS A 20 6.83 -5.75 11.63
C LYS A 20 7.18 -4.44 12.33
N ARG A 21 6.20 -3.54 12.56
CA ARG A 21 6.37 -2.25 13.25
C ARG A 21 7.62 -1.51 12.80
N ILE A 22 7.72 -1.29 11.49
CA ILE A 22 8.87 -0.63 10.88
C ILE A 22 9.01 0.76 11.51
N THR A 23 10.11 1.00 12.21
CA THR A 23 10.38 2.29 12.84
C THR A 23 11.33 3.08 11.96
N PHE A 24 10.88 4.25 11.50
CA PHE A 24 11.73 5.20 10.78
C PHE A 24 12.25 6.26 11.74
N LYS A 25 13.55 6.56 11.67
CA LYS A 25 14.21 7.50 12.58
C LYS A 25 14.08 8.96 12.13
N ASN A 26 13.89 9.18 10.83
CA ASN A 26 13.84 10.51 10.24
C ASN A 26 12.97 10.53 8.97
N ALA A 27 12.76 11.72 8.42
CA ALA A 27 11.94 11.92 7.22
C ALA A 27 12.54 11.27 5.96
N GLU A 28 13.87 11.17 5.86
CA GLU A 28 14.52 10.57 4.69
C GLU A 28 14.31 9.05 4.66
N GLU A 29 14.47 8.37 5.80
CA GLU A 29 14.18 6.93 5.90
C GLU A 29 12.71 6.63 5.58
N ARG A 30 11.78 7.48 6.03
CA ARG A 30 10.35 7.36 5.67
C ARG A 30 10.11 7.49 4.17
N LYS A 31 10.76 8.47 3.54
CA LYS A 31 10.67 8.70 2.10
C LYS A 31 11.25 7.51 1.31
N GLU A 32 12.41 7.00 1.69
CA GLU A 32 13.01 5.81 1.06
C GLU A 32 12.09 4.59 1.21
N GLY A 33 11.51 4.39 2.39
CA GLY A 33 10.53 3.34 2.65
C GLY A 33 9.32 3.44 1.71
N ALA A 34 8.74 4.63 1.59
CA ALA A 34 7.62 4.87 0.69
C ALA A 34 7.97 4.70 -0.80
N GLU A 35 9.15 5.15 -1.24
CA GLU A 35 9.63 4.92 -2.61
C GLU A 35 9.81 3.43 -2.91
N ARG A 36 10.32 2.67 -1.93
CA ARG A 36 10.40 1.22 -2.02
C ARG A 36 9.00 0.59 -2.17
N MET A 37 8.04 0.99 -1.34
CA MET A 37 6.66 0.50 -1.44
C MET A 37 6.05 0.75 -2.82
N ASN A 38 6.26 1.95 -3.38
CA ASN A 38 5.79 2.32 -4.72
C ASN A 38 6.46 1.48 -5.82
N ARG A 39 7.75 1.15 -5.68
CA ARG A 39 8.44 0.24 -6.62
C ARG A 39 7.86 -1.17 -6.56
N GLU A 40 7.65 -1.69 -5.36
CA GLU A 40 7.09 -3.04 -5.13
C GLU A 40 5.65 -3.13 -5.65
N ALA A 41 4.81 -2.10 -5.42
CA ALA A 41 3.46 -1.99 -6.00
C ALA A 41 3.47 -2.05 -7.55
N LYS A 42 4.38 -1.31 -8.20
CA LYS A 42 4.55 -1.34 -9.66
C LYS A 42 4.98 -2.72 -10.17
N GLN A 43 5.85 -3.41 -9.44
CA GLN A 43 6.29 -4.77 -9.78
C GLN A 43 5.13 -5.77 -9.69
N PHE A 44 4.33 -5.71 -8.62
CA PHE A 44 3.13 -6.54 -8.48
C PHE A 44 2.14 -6.28 -9.60
N ARG A 45 1.82 -5.01 -9.87
CA ARG A 45 0.92 -4.62 -10.96
C ARG A 45 1.38 -5.18 -12.31
N PHE A 46 2.67 -5.05 -12.61
CA PHE A 46 3.25 -5.57 -13.85
C PHE A 46 3.19 -7.10 -13.94
N LEU A 47 3.55 -7.80 -12.86
CA LEU A 47 3.53 -9.25 -12.81
C LEU A 47 2.11 -9.79 -13.01
N PHE A 48 1.14 -9.30 -12.24
CA PHE A 48 -0.23 -9.81 -12.29
C PHE A 48 -0.95 -9.42 -13.59
N LYS A 49 -0.65 -8.25 -14.17
CA LYS A 49 -1.11 -7.89 -15.51
C LYS A 49 -0.61 -8.86 -16.57
N LYS A 50 0.64 -9.32 -16.49
CA LYS A 50 1.18 -10.34 -17.39
C LYS A 50 0.56 -11.71 -17.17
N LEU A 51 0.33 -12.10 -15.92
CA LEU A 51 -0.28 -13.40 -15.59
C LEU A 51 -1.76 -13.48 -15.98
N ALA A 52 -2.49 -12.37 -15.90
CA ALA A 52 -3.89 -12.26 -16.32
C ALA A 52 -4.05 -11.99 -17.83
N ALA A 53 -2.96 -11.87 -18.58
CA ALA A 53 -3.02 -11.60 -20.01
C ALA A 53 -3.77 -12.73 -20.73
N GLY A 54 -4.88 -12.39 -21.39
CA GLY A 54 -5.73 -13.35 -22.09
C GLY A 54 -6.74 -14.09 -21.22
N SER A 55 -6.77 -13.88 -19.89
CA SER A 55 -7.81 -14.45 -19.02
C SER A 55 -9.06 -13.58 -18.89
N GLY A 56 -8.98 -12.30 -19.30
CA GLY A 56 -10.06 -11.31 -19.12
C GLY A 56 -10.27 -10.88 -17.67
N GLU A 57 -9.41 -11.33 -16.75
CA GLU A 57 -9.47 -10.94 -15.35
C GLU A 57 -8.93 -9.51 -15.15
N ASP A 58 -9.72 -8.65 -14.52
CA ASP A 58 -9.25 -7.33 -14.11
C ASP A 58 -8.41 -7.43 -12.83
N THR A 59 -7.15 -7.01 -12.92
CA THR A 59 -6.18 -7.02 -11.81
C THR A 59 -5.76 -5.59 -11.43
N GLU A 60 -6.37 -4.58 -12.04
CA GLU A 60 -6.09 -3.18 -11.77
C GLU A 60 -6.64 -2.78 -10.39
N GLY A 61 -6.10 -1.69 -9.83
CA GLY A 61 -6.56 -1.15 -8.55
C GLY A 61 -6.07 -1.85 -7.28
N LEU A 62 -5.76 -3.15 -7.32
CA LEU A 62 -5.39 -3.91 -6.11
C LEU A 62 -4.12 -3.38 -5.42
N CYS A 63 -3.18 -2.81 -6.18
CA CYS A 63 -1.96 -2.23 -5.63
C CYS A 63 -2.13 -0.79 -5.09
N ASP A 64 -3.27 -0.14 -5.36
CA ASP A 64 -3.46 1.29 -5.08
C ASP A 64 -3.42 1.57 -3.57
N VAL A 65 -3.85 0.60 -2.74
CA VAL A 65 -3.75 0.69 -1.28
C VAL A 65 -2.30 0.76 -0.79
N ILE A 66 -1.36 0.09 -1.48
CA ILE A 66 0.07 0.15 -1.13
C ILE A 66 0.60 1.57 -1.41
N GLU A 67 0.22 2.13 -2.56
CA GLU A 67 0.59 3.48 -2.96
C GLU A 67 -0.01 4.52 -1.99
N ALA A 68 -1.27 4.35 -1.59
CA ALA A 68 -1.92 5.22 -0.62
C ALA A 68 -1.25 5.20 0.77
N ILE A 69 -0.85 4.02 1.26
CA ILE A 69 -0.07 3.93 2.52
C ILE A 69 1.31 4.59 2.36
N ALA A 70 1.93 4.46 1.19
CA ALA A 70 3.22 5.09 0.91
C ALA A 70 3.12 6.63 0.91
N GLU A 71 1.99 7.23 0.50
CA GLU A 71 1.76 8.67 0.65
C GLU A 71 1.75 9.11 2.12
N VAL A 72 1.11 8.33 2.99
CA VAL A 72 1.10 8.61 4.45
C VAL A 72 2.52 8.60 5.01
N PHE A 73 3.39 7.69 4.55
CA PHE A 73 4.78 7.60 5.01
C PHE A 73 5.60 8.82 4.57
N LYS A 74 5.37 9.33 3.35
CA LYS A 74 6.07 10.52 2.83
C LYS A 74 5.70 11.81 3.55
N LEU A 75 4.65 11.81 4.37
CA LEU A 75 4.17 13.01 5.02
C LEU A 75 5.21 13.59 5.99
N THR A 76 5.71 14.77 5.66
CA THR A 76 6.70 15.50 6.48
C THR A 76 6.05 16.43 7.49
N ASP A 77 4.85 16.94 7.19
CA ASP A 77 4.10 17.88 8.04
C ASP A 77 3.02 17.13 8.84
N PRO A 78 3.18 16.99 10.17
CA PRO A 78 2.20 16.32 11.03
C PRO A 78 0.84 17.01 11.06
N SER A 79 0.75 18.31 10.75
CA SER A 79 -0.53 19.03 10.74
C SER A 79 -1.47 18.55 9.63
N LEU A 80 -0.91 17.96 8.57
CA LEU A 80 -1.64 17.39 7.45
C LEU A 80 -1.98 15.91 7.62
N LEU A 81 -1.57 15.28 8.73
CA LEU A 81 -1.75 13.84 8.94
C LEU A 81 -3.22 13.43 8.96
N TYR A 82 -4.06 14.26 9.58
CA TYR A 82 -5.50 14.04 9.59
C TYR A 82 -6.09 14.00 8.16
N LEU A 83 -5.65 14.91 7.28
CA LEU A 83 -6.14 14.99 5.91
C LEU A 83 -5.74 13.74 5.11
N GLU A 84 -4.50 13.30 5.26
CA GLU A 84 -3.99 12.14 4.54
C GLU A 84 -4.65 10.85 5.03
N ILE A 85 -4.81 10.68 6.35
CA ILE A 85 -5.54 9.54 6.93
C ILE A 85 -7.01 9.56 6.49
N SER A 86 -7.67 10.72 6.51
CA SER A 86 -9.06 10.84 6.05
C SER A 86 -9.20 10.44 4.57
N THR A 87 -8.23 10.79 3.74
CA THR A 87 -8.20 10.41 2.32
C THR A 87 -7.98 8.90 2.16
N LEU A 88 -7.06 8.33 2.94
CA LEU A 88 -6.77 6.89 2.96
C LEU A 88 -8.01 6.07 3.33
N VAL A 89 -8.68 6.41 4.44
CA VAL A 89 -9.89 5.71 4.91
C VAL A 89 -11.06 5.90 3.93
N SER A 90 -11.19 7.09 3.32
CA SER A 90 -12.23 7.33 2.32
C SER A 90 -12.05 6.49 1.06
N LYS A 91 -10.81 6.21 0.63
CA LYS A 91 -10.50 5.37 -0.54
C LYS A 91 -10.51 3.87 -0.20
N HIS A 92 -10.19 3.53 1.04
CA HIS A 92 -10.05 2.16 1.51
C HIS A 92 -10.79 1.98 2.85
N PRO A 93 -12.14 1.84 2.80
CA PRO A 93 -12.98 1.82 4.01
C PRO A 93 -12.75 0.60 4.91
N ASP A 94 -12.04 -0.42 4.42
CA ASP A 94 -11.63 -1.59 5.20
C ASP A 94 -10.50 -1.29 6.20
N ILE A 95 -9.81 -0.14 6.05
CA ILE A 95 -8.76 0.31 6.97
C ILE A 95 -9.41 0.84 8.26
N ARG A 96 -8.98 0.31 9.39
CA ARG A 96 -9.52 0.62 10.73
C ARG A 96 -8.43 1.14 11.67
N ASP A 97 -8.83 1.57 12.87
CA ASP A 97 -7.93 2.22 13.84
C ASP A 97 -6.69 1.38 14.21
N ASP A 98 -6.83 0.05 14.26
CA ASP A 98 -5.74 -0.90 14.49
C ASP A 98 -4.69 -0.89 13.37
N HIS A 99 -5.12 -0.66 12.13
CA HIS A 99 -4.23 -0.52 10.96
C HIS A 99 -3.49 0.82 10.97
N ILE A 100 -4.13 1.88 11.49
CA ILE A 100 -3.54 3.22 11.60
C ILE A 100 -2.51 3.27 12.73
N ALA A 101 -2.75 2.54 13.82
CA ALA A 101 -1.88 2.52 15.00
C ALA A 101 -0.67 1.56 14.90
N ALA A 102 -0.60 0.73 13.86
CA ALA A 102 0.42 -0.30 13.66
C ALA A 102 1.77 0.27 13.20
#